data_AF-A0A395YH42-F1
#
_entry.id   AF-A0A395YH42-F1
#
_cell.length_a   1.000
_cell.length_b   1.000
_cell.length_c   1.000
_cell.angle_alpha   90.00
_cell.angle_beta   90.00
_cell.angle_gamma   90.00
#
_symmetry.space_group_name_H-M   'P 1'
#
loop_
_entity.id
_entity.type
_entity.pdbx_description
1 polymer ?
#
loop_
_entity_poly.entity_id
_entity_poly.type
_entity_poly.pdbx_seq_one_letter_code
_entity_poly.pdbx_strand_id
1 'polypeptide(L)'
;MASQGIFLSLIFNISMLFTISSLLTRIPSLRYLVMERWDRLGGRLMLSLIFSAVSILSTYTGINVKGVIVNTRVIGVLAGGLIGGPVVGITVGILAGLHRLLFVGGFTTYACALSCALYGFICAAFYPHFVRGSWEGGKLFCMTLICETLHMSLILMISRPFDSAVEAVRILALPMVVLNALGTLMFLSNFTKTFREKDHESARNLKIALSIAQQCLPHLRRGLTSRQDMAQTVDIILSAGIGDEVIITNKDRVLAGAASFSHMRKKRTTVPHFPMPPDFPWKRNRSSPTRKIQAVPSSMGGQRKIQLLPPL
;
A
#
# COMPACT_ATOMS: atom_id res chain seq x y z
N MET A 1 -0.70 37.89 4.65
CA MET A 1 -1.87 37.01 4.40
C MET A 1 -1.68 36.09 3.20
N ALA A 2 -1.27 36.57 2.00
CA ALA A 2 -1.07 35.72 0.82
C ALA A 2 -0.06 34.57 1.03
N SER A 3 1.06 34.83 1.71
CA SER A 3 2.07 33.81 2.04
C SER A 3 1.51 32.69 2.93
N GLN A 4 0.77 33.03 4.00
CA GLN A 4 0.18 32.03 4.92
C GLN A 4 -0.79 31.08 4.22
N GLY A 5 -1.58 31.57 3.24
CA GLY A 5 -2.47 30.72 2.43
C GLY A 5 -1.71 29.71 1.58
N ILE A 6 -0.53 30.07 1.05
CA ILE A 6 0.33 29.17 0.26
C ILE A 6 0.88 28.05 1.12
N PHE A 7 1.46 28.39 2.29
CA PHE A 7 1.98 27.38 3.22
C PHE A 7 0.89 26.39 3.65
N LEU A 8 -0.27 26.89 4.04
CA LEU A 8 -1.39 26.05 4.49
C LEU A 8 -1.90 25.13 3.37
N SER A 9 -2.03 25.64 2.15
CA SER A 9 -2.43 24.84 0.99
C SER A 9 -1.41 23.72 0.68
N LEU A 10 -0.12 24.03 0.70
CA LEU A 10 0.93 23.04 0.46
C LEU A 10 0.97 21.98 1.57
N ILE A 11 0.82 22.38 2.84
CA ILE A 11 0.74 21.44 3.97
C ILE A 11 -0.48 20.52 3.83
N PHE A 12 -1.64 21.07 3.46
CA PHE A 12 -2.85 20.27 3.21
C PHE A 12 -2.62 19.26 2.08
N ASN A 13 -2.03 19.69 0.96
CA ASN A 13 -1.69 18.82 -0.16
C ASN A 13 -0.71 17.71 0.23
N ILE A 14 0.31 18.05 1.03
CA ILE A 14 1.28 17.06 1.53
C ILE A 14 0.60 16.06 2.47
N SER A 15 -0.30 16.52 3.35
CA SER A 15 -1.05 15.66 4.27
C SER A 15 -1.99 14.70 3.54
N MET A 16 -2.66 15.20 2.49
CA MET A 16 -3.47 14.39 1.59
C MET A 16 -2.61 13.33 0.89
N LEU A 17 -1.47 13.73 0.32
CA LEU A 17 -0.53 12.81 -0.34
C LEU A 17 0.05 11.78 0.63
N PHE A 18 0.34 12.16 1.88
CA PHE A 18 0.77 11.24 2.93
C PHE A 18 -0.31 10.19 3.23
N THR A 19 -1.57 10.61 3.28
CA THR A 19 -2.72 9.71 3.45
C THR A 19 -2.85 8.75 2.26
N ILE A 20 -2.71 9.26 1.04
CA ILE A 20 -2.70 8.45 -0.19
C ILE A 20 -1.55 7.45 -0.15
N SER A 21 -0.34 7.85 0.25
CA SER A 21 0.80 6.95 0.44
C SER A 21 0.45 5.80 1.39
N SER A 22 -0.14 6.10 2.55
CA SER A 22 -0.59 5.08 3.50
C SER A 22 -1.66 4.15 2.92
N LEU A 23 -2.64 4.69 2.18
CA LEU A 23 -3.69 3.91 1.54
C LEU A 23 -3.13 2.98 0.46
N LEU A 24 -2.26 3.51 -0.41
CA LEU A 24 -1.59 2.76 -1.47
C LEU A 24 -0.82 1.56 -0.88
N THR A 25 -0.08 1.73 0.22
CA THR A 25 0.62 0.59 0.86
C THR A 25 -0.31 -0.47 1.47
N ARG A 26 -1.61 -0.17 1.68
CA ARG A 26 -2.59 -1.14 2.17
C ARG A 26 -3.16 -2.02 1.07
N ILE A 27 -3.12 -1.59 -0.19
CA ILE A 27 -3.68 -2.34 -1.32
C ILE A 27 -2.73 -3.53 -1.66
N PRO A 28 -3.17 -4.78 -1.52
CA PRO A 28 -2.33 -5.96 -1.80
C PRO A 28 -1.83 -6.01 -3.25
N SER A 29 -2.68 -5.64 -4.20
CA SER A 29 -2.34 -5.61 -5.63
C SER A 29 -1.19 -4.65 -5.94
N LEU A 30 -1.11 -3.50 -5.26
CA LEU A 30 -0.01 -2.57 -5.43
C LEU A 30 1.30 -3.16 -4.88
N ARG A 31 1.23 -3.95 -3.80
CA ARG A 31 2.42 -4.63 -3.27
C ARG A 31 2.98 -5.64 -4.25
N TYR A 32 2.10 -6.43 -4.85
CA TYR A 32 2.49 -7.36 -5.89
C TYR A 32 3.19 -6.63 -7.05
N LEU A 33 2.61 -5.53 -7.53
CA LEU A 33 3.21 -4.71 -8.59
C LEU A 33 4.59 -4.13 -8.25
N VAL A 34 4.83 -3.78 -6.99
CA VAL A 34 6.10 -3.19 -6.52
C VAL A 34 7.16 -4.26 -6.18
N MET A 35 6.78 -5.33 -5.49
CA MET A 35 7.70 -6.39 -5.04
C MET A 35 8.16 -7.29 -6.17
N GLU A 36 7.22 -7.71 -7.00
CA GLU A 36 7.49 -8.84 -7.86
C GLU A 36 8.41 -8.46 -9.02
N ARG A 37 8.55 -7.16 -9.32
CA ARG A 37 9.50 -6.66 -10.33
C ARG A 37 9.38 -7.39 -11.68
N TRP A 38 8.21 -7.99 -11.97
CA TRP A 38 7.98 -8.73 -13.19
C TRP A 38 8.11 -7.78 -14.36
N ASP A 39 8.90 -8.18 -15.35
CA ASP A 39 9.12 -7.51 -16.63
C ASP A 39 7.85 -7.35 -17.49
N ARG A 40 6.66 -7.60 -16.94
CA ARG A 40 5.39 -7.29 -17.62
C ARG A 40 5.19 -5.78 -17.64
N LEU A 41 5.32 -5.24 -18.85
CA LEU A 41 4.96 -3.89 -19.23
C LEU A 41 3.64 -3.41 -18.60
N GLY A 42 2.64 -4.30 -18.46
CA GLY A 42 1.35 -4.00 -17.84
C GLY A 42 1.42 -3.51 -16.39
N GLY A 43 2.32 -4.07 -15.56
CA GLY A 43 2.48 -3.63 -14.17
C GLY A 43 3.10 -2.23 -14.08
N ARG A 44 4.11 -1.96 -14.92
CA ARG A 44 4.72 -0.63 -15.06
C ARG A 44 3.71 0.40 -15.56
N LEU A 45 2.87 0.03 -16.53
CA LEU A 45 1.81 0.91 -17.04
C LEU A 45 0.77 1.23 -15.95
N MET A 46 0.29 0.22 -15.23
CA MET A 46 -0.68 0.43 -14.14
C MET A 46 -0.11 1.33 -13.03
N LEU A 47 1.15 1.12 -12.65
CA LEU A 47 1.83 1.96 -11.67
C LEU A 47 2.01 3.40 -12.19
N SER A 48 2.32 3.54 -13.48
CA SER A 48 2.39 4.85 -14.15
C SER A 48 1.04 5.56 -14.12
N LEU A 49 -0.06 4.86 -14.37
CA LEU A 49 -1.41 5.43 -14.30
C LEU A 49 -1.76 5.90 -12.89
N ILE A 50 -1.47 5.08 -11.86
CA ILE A 50 -1.73 5.44 -10.46
C ILE A 50 -0.96 6.70 -10.06
N PHE A 51 0.35 6.73 -10.30
CA PHE A 51 1.17 7.89 -9.92
C PHE A 51 0.88 9.13 -10.80
N SER A 52 0.47 8.95 -12.05
CA SER A 52 -0.04 10.04 -12.89
C SER A 52 -1.32 10.62 -12.31
N ALA A 53 -2.26 9.78 -11.88
CA ALA A 53 -3.49 10.24 -11.23
C ALA A 53 -3.19 11.01 -9.94
N VAL A 54 -2.25 10.52 -9.11
CA VAL A 54 -1.78 11.24 -7.91
C VAL A 54 -1.19 12.60 -8.27
N SER A 55 -0.32 12.65 -9.28
CA SER A 55 0.35 13.88 -9.73
C SER A 55 -0.63 14.90 -10.34
N ILE A 56 -1.60 14.43 -11.11
CA ILE A 56 -2.69 15.24 -11.67
C ILE A 56 -3.57 15.78 -10.54
N LEU A 57 -3.98 14.93 -9.59
CA LEU A 57 -4.77 15.34 -8.43
C LEU A 57 -4.07 16.44 -7.64
N SER A 58 -2.76 16.33 -7.41
CA SER A 58 -1.96 17.38 -6.75
C SER A 58 -1.97 18.72 -7.47
N THR A 59 -2.26 18.75 -8.78
CA THR A 59 -2.43 20.00 -9.53
C THR A 59 -3.76 20.66 -9.18
N TYR A 60 -4.83 19.87 -9.11
CA TYR A 60 -6.18 20.36 -8.85
C TYR A 60 -6.42 20.75 -7.40
N THR A 61 -5.70 20.12 -6.46
CA THR A 61 -5.73 20.52 -5.04
C THR A 61 -4.80 21.69 -4.75
N GLY A 62 -4.06 22.16 -5.75
CA GLY A 62 -3.27 23.38 -5.68
C GLY A 62 -4.14 24.64 -5.66
N ILE A 63 -3.60 25.72 -5.11
CA ILE A 63 -4.26 27.03 -5.13
C ILE A 63 -3.72 27.92 -6.23
N ASN A 64 -4.58 28.73 -6.84
CA ASN A 64 -4.15 29.73 -7.81
C ASN A 64 -3.74 31.01 -7.09
N VAL A 65 -2.48 31.41 -7.24
CA VAL A 65 -1.92 32.66 -6.73
C VAL A 65 -1.36 33.44 -7.90
N LYS A 66 -1.96 34.61 -8.19
CA LYS A 66 -1.53 35.51 -9.27
C LYS A 66 -1.43 34.81 -10.64
N GLY A 67 -2.39 33.94 -10.96
CA GLY A 67 -2.42 33.21 -12.22
C GLY A 67 -1.48 31.99 -12.28
N VAL A 68 -0.83 31.63 -11.16
CA VAL A 68 0.05 30.47 -11.05
C VAL A 68 -0.51 29.49 -10.04
N ILE A 69 -0.56 28.21 -10.42
CA ILE A 69 -1.07 27.15 -9.56
C ILE A 69 0.07 26.61 -8.69
N VAL A 70 0.00 26.88 -7.39
CA VAL A 70 0.92 26.36 -6.39
C VAL A 70 0.52 24.93 -6.05
N ASN A 71 1.39 23.97 -6.32
CA ASN A 71 1.05 22.55 -6.25
C ASN A 71 2.22 21.69 -5.76
N THR A 72 1.91 20.44 -5.45
CA THR A 72 2.88 19.43 -4.96
C THR A 72 3.09 18.29 -5.98
N ARG A 73 2.85 18.57 -7.27
CA ARG A 73 2.86 17.57 -8.35
C ARG A 73 4.15 16.75 -8.42
N VAL A 74 5.29 17.39 -8.17
CA VAL A 74 6.62 16.77 -8.23
C VAL A 74 6.70 15.52 -7.34
N ILE A 75 5.97 15.50 -6.21
CA ILE A 75 5.94 14.36 -5.29
C ILE A 75 5.44 13.10 -6.01
N GLY A 76 4.39 13.22 -6.83
CA GLY A 76 3.86 12.08 -7.59
C GLY A 76 4.83 11.56 -8.65
N VAL A 77 5.53 12.46 -9.35
CA VAL A 77 6.51 12.09 -10.38
C VAL A 77 7.72 11.38 -9.76
N LEU A 78 8.31 11.98 -8.73
CA LEU A 78 9.49 11.43 -8.05
C LEU A 78 9.16 10.13 -7.31
N ALA A 79 8.00 10.06 -6.63
CA ALA A 79 7.59 8.84 -5.96
C ALA A 79 7.33 7.71 -6.97
N GLY A 80 6.64 7.99 -8.07
CA GLY A 80 6.38 7.02 -9.13
C GLY A 80 7.67 6.49 -9.75
N GLY A 81 8.65 7.36 -10.02
CA GLY A 81 9.93 6.96 -10.59
C GLY A 81 10.84 6.20 -9.61
N LEU A 82 10.87 6.57 -8.33
CA LEU A 82 11.70 5.88 -7.34
C LEU A 82 11.12 4.53 -6.90
N ILE A 83 9.78 4.44 -6.80
CA ILE A 83 9.08 3.20 -6.43
C ILE A 83 8.94 2.28 -7.65
N GLY A 84 8.49 2.82 -8.77
CA GLY A 84 8.15 2.06 -9.98
C GLY A 84 9.26 1.92 -11.02
N GLY A 85 10.36 2.66 -10.86
CA GLY A 85 11.50 2.63 -11.76
C GLY A 85 11.48 3.68 -12.86
N PRO A 86 12.54 3.72 -13.69
CA PRO A 86 12.81 4.78 -14.66
C PRO A 86 11.67 4.99 -15.65
N VAL A 87 11.14 3.88 -16.20
CA VAL A 87 10.05 3.90 -17.18
C VAL A 87 8.79 4.52 -16.58
N VAL A 88 8.49 4.21 -15.32
CA VAL A 88 7.32 4.76 -14.61
C VAL A 88 7.52 6.25 -14.37
N GLY A 89 8.68 6.67 -13.88
CA GLY A 89 8.98 8.08 -13.62
C GLY A 89 8.88 8.96 -14.87
N ILE A 90 9.46 8.50 -15.99
CA ILE A 90 9.37 9.20 -17.28
C ILE A 90 7.91 9.28 -17.75
N THR A 91 7.18 8.17 -17.71
CA THR A 91 5.77 8.12 -18.15
C THR A 91 4.89 9.05 -17.31
N VAL A 92 5.06 9.04 -15.98
CA VAL A 92 4.32 9.91 -15.07
C VAL A 92 4.65 11.39 -15.32
N GLY A 93 5.93 11.71 -15.50
CA GLY A 93 6.38 13.08 -15.79
C GLY A 93 5.77 13.62 -17.09
N ILE A 94 5.76 12.80 -18.15
CA ILE A 94 5.13 13.13 -19.43
C ILE A 94 3.63 13.29 -19.28
N LEU A 95 2.92 12.34 -18.67
CA LEU A 95 1.46 12.40 -18.52
C LEU A 95 1.01 13.59 -17.68
N ALA A 96 1.69 13.86 -16.55
CA ALA A 96 1.39 15.02 -15.71
C ALA A 96 1.73 16.35 -16.40
N GLY A 97 2.81 16.39 -17.18
CA GLY A 97 3.20 17.53 -18.01
C GLY A 97 2.20 17.81 -19.13
N LEU A 98 1.81 16.79 -19.89
CA LEU A 98 0.79 16.87 -20.93
C LEU A 98 -0.55 17.29 -20.37
N HIS A 99 -0.93 16.76 -19.20
CA HIS A 99 -2.15 17.18 -18.53
C HIS A 99 -2.14 18.70 -18.22
N ARG A 100 -1.02 19.22 -17.70
CA ARG A 100 -0.86 20.68 -17.46
C ARG A 100 -0.99 21.48 -18.74
N LEU A 101 -0.38 20.98 -19.81
CA LEU A 101 -0.31 21.62 -21.13
C LEU A 101 -1.68 21.71 -21.79
N LEU A 102 -2.45 20.61 -21.77
CA LEU A 102 -3.70 20.49 -22.52
C LEU A 102 -4.93 20.96 -21.75
N PHE A 103 -5.00 20.74 -20.43
CA PHE A 103 -6.26 20.90 -19.68
C PHE A 103 -6.29 22.06 -18.69
N VAL A 104 -5.14 22.60 -18.28
CA VAL A 104 -5.09 23.57 -17.17
C VAL A 104 -4.68 24.98 -17.64
N GLY A 105 -3.68 25.11 -18.52
CA GLY A 105 -3.30 26.40 -19.11
C GLY A 105 -2.75 27.47 -18.15
N GLY A 106 -2.47 28.67 -18.65
CA GLY A 106 -1.81 29.75 -17.89
C GLY A 106 -0.36 29.98 -18.32
N PHE A 107 0.22 31.12 -17.93
CA PHE A 107 1.46 31.60 -18.54
C PHE A 107 2.72 30.78 -18.18
N THR A 108 2.68 30.00 -17.09
CA THR A 108 3.77 29.09 -16.67
C THR A 108 3.66 27.68 -17.24
N THR A 109 2.64 27.41 -18.06
CA THR A 109 2.28 26.05 -18.49
C THR A 109 3.42 25.30 -19.18
N TYR A 110 4.10 25.94 -20.13
CA TYR A 110 5.21 25.32 -20.87
C TYR A 110 6.38 24.98 -19.95
N ALA A 111 6.77 25.92 -19.07
CA ALA A 111 7.83 25.69 -18.10
C ALA A 111 7.49 24.53 -17.14
N CYS A 112 6.26 24.51 -16.61
CA CYS A 112 5.80 23.45 -15.71
C CYS A 112 5.68 22.09 -16.41
N ALA A 113 5.27 22.04 -17.68
CA ALA A 113 5.18 20.80 -18.43
C ALA A 113 6.58 20.22 -18.71
N LEU A 114 7.51 21.07 -19.12
CA LEU A 114 8.90 20.69 -19.37
C LEU A 114 9.60 20.24 -18.07
N SER A 115 9.43 20.97 -16.97
CA SER A 115 10.01 20.59 -15.68
C SER A 115 9.50 19.22 -15.21
N CYS A 116 8.20 18.92 -15.38
CA CYS A 116 7.64 17.61 -15.04
C CYS A 116 8.29 16.46 -15.82
N ALA A 117 8.48 16.63 -17.13
CA ALA A 117 9.17 15.65 -17.94
C ALA A 117 10.62 15.46 -17.46
N LEU A 118 11.34 16.56 -17.21
CA LEU A 118 12.72 16.54 -16.72
C LEU A 118 12.84 15.84 -15.36
N TYR A 119 11.90 16.00 -14.44
CA TYR A 119 11.91 15.27 -13.18
C TYR A 119 11.82 13.76 -13.39
N GLY A 120 11.04 13.31 -14.37
CA GLY A 120 10.98 11.90 -14.75
C GLY A 120 12.33 11.38 -15.21
N PHE A 121 13.04 12.14 -16.06
CA PHE A 121 14.38 11.79 -16.53
C PHE A 121 15.45 11.85 -15.42
N ILE A 122 15.43 12.88 -14.58
CA ILE A 122 16.32 13.00 -13.43
C ILE A 122 16.09 11.79 -12.51
N CYS A 123 14.85 11.50 -12.15
CA CYS A 123 14.52 10.35 -11.33
C CYS A 123 14.99 9.03 -11.96
N ALA A 124 14.82 8.86 -13.28
CA ALA A 124 15.30 7.70 -14.02
C ALA A 124 16.83 7.54 -13.94
N ALA A 125 17.58 8.63 -14.07
CA ALA A 125 19.05 8.62 -13.96
C ALA A 125 19.51 8.27 -12.54
N PHE A 126 18.80 8.75 -11.51
CA PHE A 126 19.14 8.52 -10.10
C PHE A 126 18.59 7.19 -9.54
N TYR A 127 17.66 6.53 -10.22
CA TYR A 127 17.04 5.27 -9.79
C TYR A 127 18.04 4.13 -9.47
N PRO A 128 19.11 3.87 -10.26
CA PRO A 128 20.07 2.81 -9.94
C PRO A 128 20.76 3.02 -8.58
N HIS A 129 21.01 4.28 -8.20
CA HIS A 129 21.54 4.60 -6.89
C HIS A 129 20.51 4.35 -5.79
N PHE A 130 19.22 4.60 -6.06
CA PHE A 130 18.12 4.36 -5.11
C PHE A 130 18.00 2.89 -4.74
N VAL A 131 18.04 2.02 -5.75
CA VAL A 131 17.94 0.57 -5.57
C VAL A 131 19.12 -0.01 -4.78
N ARG A 132 20.32 0.59 -4.85
CA ARG A 132 21.51 0.14 -4.12
C ARG A 132 21.47 0.44 -2.61
N GLY A 133 20.36 0.99 -2.10
CA GLY A 133 20.16 1.23 -0.68
C GLY A 133 20.96 2.42 -0.12
N SER A 134 21.63 3.20 -0.97
CA SER A 134 22.48 4.31 -0.56
C SER A 134 21.72 5.63 -0.29
N TRP A 135 20.39 5.59 -0.21
CA TRP A 135 19.55 6.78 -0.11
C TRP A 135 19.15 7.06 1.32
N GLU A 136 19.98 7.89 1.95
CA GLU A 136 19.63 8.60 3.17
C GLU A 136 18.61 9.69 2.84
N GLY A 137 17.70 10.00 3.78
CA GLY A 137 16.65 11.01 3.59
C GLY A 137 17.19 12.37 3.12
N GLY A 138 18.41 12.73 3.51
CA GLY A 138 19.09 13.93 3.03
C GLY A 138 19.31 13.96 1.51
N LYS A 139 19.65 12.84 0.87
CA LYS A 139 19.87 12.80 -0.59
C LYS A 139 18.57 13.00 -1.36
N LEU A 140 17.47 12.43 -0.88
CA LEU A 140 16.14 12.62 -1.47
C LEU A 140 15.67 14.07 -1.36
N PHE A 141 15.91 14.67 -0.20
CA PHE A 141 15.63 16.09 0.04
C PHE A 141 16.45 16.98 -0.91
N CYS A 142 17.77 16.78 -0.98
CA CYS A 142 18.64 17.53 -1.89
C CYS A 142 18.29 17.35 -3.37
N MET A 143 17.96 16.13 -3.80
CA MET A 143 17.52 15.89 -5.18
C MET A 143 16.26 16.68 -5.50
N THR A 144 15.28 16.69 -4.59
CA THR A 144 14.02 17.42 -4.81
C THR A 144 14.24 18.93 -4.79
N LEU A 145 15.12 19.43 -3.92
CA LEU A 145 15.53 20.84 -3.93
C LEU A 145 16.12 21.25 -5.28
N ILE A 146 17.02 20.42 -5.85
CA ILE A 146 17.62 20.69 -7.17
C ILE A 146 16.53 20.69 -8.25
N CYS A 147 15.60 19.74 -8.21
CA CYS A 147 14.48 19.68 -9.15
C CYS A 147 13.60 20.94 -9.08
N GLU A 148 13.20 21.38 -7.89
CA GLU A 148 12.38 22.59 -7.75
C GLU A 148 13.17 23.87 -8.05
N THR A 149 14.48 23.89 -7.80
CA THR A 149 15.31 25.03 -8.21
C THR A 149 15.36 25.13 -9.74
N LEU A 150 15.58 24.00 -10.42
CA LEU A 150 15.51 23.91 -11.88
C LEU A 150 14.13 24.36 -12.40
N HIS A 151 13.05 24.02 -11.70
CA HIS A 151 11.71 24.48 -12.03
C HIS A 151 11.60 26.00 -12.08
N MET A 152 12.05 26.66 -11.01
CA MET A 152 11.95 28.11 -10.88
C MET A 152 12.80 28.78 -11.96
N SER A 153 13.97 28.23 -12.27
CA SER A 153 14.80 28.68 -13.40
C SER A 153 14.07 28.54 -14.74
N LEU A 154 13.42 27.40 -15.00
CA LEU A 154 12.66 27.19 -16.24
C LEU A 154 11.47 28.15 -16.36
N ILE A 155 10.80 28.48 -15.24
CA ILE A 155 9.74 29.47 -15.22
C ILE A 155 10.27 30.83 -15.70
N LEU A 156 11.41 31.29 -15.18
CA LEU A 156 12.01 32.56 -15.58
C LEU A 156 12.49 32.58 -17.05
N MET A 157 13.01 31.45 -17.54
CA MET A 157 13.54 31.36 -18.91
C MET A 157 12.44 31.35 -19.97
N ILE A 158 11.32 30.66 -19.71
CA ILE A 158 10.32 30.32 -20.72
C ILE A 158 9.04 31.15 -20.59
N SER A 159 8.62 31.47 -19.37
CA SER A 159 7.29 32.04 -19.12
C SER A 159 7.25 33.53 -19.48
N ARG A 160 6.19 33.95 -20.19
CA ARG A 160 5.97 35.35 -20.61
C ARG A 160 4.56 35.80 -20.21
N PRO A 161 4.36 37.06 -19.75
CA PRO A 161 5.35 38.15 -19.64
C PRO A 161 6.36 37.95 -18.49
N PHE A 162 7.57 38.49 -18.64
CA PHE A 162 8.68 38.23 -17.73
C PHE A 162 8.45 38.82 -16.33
N ASP A 163 7.83 40.00 -16.24
CA ASP A 163 7.56 40.65 -14.96
C ASP A 163 6.66 39.79 -14.06
N SER A 164 5.62 39.18 -14.64
CA SER A 164 4.74 38.24 -13.93
C SER A 164 5.47 36.95 -13.55
N ALA A 165 6.42 36.49 -14.36
CA ALA A 165 7.23 35.31 -14.03
C ALA A 165 8.16 35.56 -12.83
N VAL A 166 8.83 36.72 -12.79
CA VAL A 166 9.68 37.13 -11.66
C VAL A 166 8.86 37.27 -10.39
N GLU A 167 7.69 37.90 -10.46
CA GLU A 167 6.80 38.05 -9.31
C GLU A 167 6.31 36.70 -8.78
N ALA A 168 5.93 35.79 -9.68
CA ALA A 168 5.55 34.44 -9.31
C ALA A 168 6.69 33.70 -8.61
N VAL A 169 7.88 33.69 -9.20
CA VAL A 169 9.05 33.00 -8.61
C VAL A 169 9.42 33.59 -7.26
N ARG A 170 9.35 34.91 -7.09
CA ARG A 170 9.64 35.57 -5.79
C ARG A 170 8.70 35.10 -4.67
N ILE A 171 7.44 34.83 -4.98
CA ILE A 171 6.43 34.39 -4.00
C ILE A 171 6.50 32.87 -3.79
N LEU A 172 6.76 32.10 -4.85
CA LEU A 172 6.59 30.65 -4.87
C LEU A 172 7.87 29.86 -4.60
N ALA A 173 9.04 30.40 -4.93
CA ALA A 173 10.29 29.65 -4.88
C ALA A 173 10.53 29.06 -3.49
N LEU A 174 10.54 29.88 -2.44
CA LEU A 174 10.82 29.41 -1.08
C LEU A 174 9.81 28.35 -0.58
N PRO A 175 8.48 28.61 -0.56
CA PRO A 175 7.53 27.64 -0.05
C PRO A 175 7.49 26.35 -0.89
N MET A 176 7.52 26.45 -2.23
CA MET A 176 7.45 25.24 -3.07
C MET A 176 8.73 24.42 -2.98
N VAL A 177 9.91 25.04 -3.06
CA VAL A 177 11.19 24.31 -3.01
C VAL A 177 11.33 23.55 -1.69
N VAL A 178 11.08 24.21 -0.55
CA VAL A 178 11.23 23.59 0.77
C VAL A 178 10.12 22.57 1.06
N LEU A 179 8.86 22.93 0.85
CA LEU A 179 7.75 22.05 1.22
C LEU A 179 7.62 20.86 0.27
N ASN A 180 7.88 21.01 -1.03
CA ASN A 180 7.84 19.87 -1.93
C ASN A 180 9.00 18.90 -1.66
N ALA A 181 10.17 19.40 -1.27
CA ALA A 181 11.29 18.56 -0.83
C ALA A 181 10.95 17.78 0.45
N LEU A 182 10.39 18.47 1.46
CA LEU A 182 9.93 17.83 2.69
C LEU A 182 8.80 16.83 2.43
N GLY A 183 7.83 17.21 1.60
CA GLY A 183 6.69 16.38 1.23
C GLY A 183 7.10 15.12 0.47
N THR A 184 8.06 15.23 -0.46
CA THR A 184 8.64 14.07 -1.16
C THR A 184 9.33 13.13 -0.17
N LEU A 185 10.13 13.69 0.75
CA LEU A 185 10.79 12.91 1.79
C LEU A 185 9.78 12.18 2.68
N MET A 186 8.76 12.87 3.17
CA MET A 186 7.70 12.29 4.00
C MET A 186 6.93 11.21 3.25
N PHE A 187 6.51 11.49 2.01
CA PHE A 187 5.73 10.55 1.20
C PHE A 187 6.51 9.26 0.96
N LEU A 188 7.77 9.35 0.54
CA LEU A 188 8.58 8.20 0.16
C LEU A 188 9.07 7.41 1.39
N SER A 189 9.43 8.10 2.46
CA SER A 189 9.83 7.47 3.72
C SER A 189 8.67 6.69 4.32
N ASN A 190 7.48 7.29 4.35
CA ASN A 190 6.27 6.61 4.80
C ASN A 190 5.93 5.42 3.91
N PHE A 191 5.95 5.62 2.58
CA PHE A 191 5.68 4.54 1.64
C PHE A 191 6.62 3.36 1.88
N THR A 192 7.93 3.61 1.88
CA THR A 192 8.94 2.55 1.99
C THR A 192 8.91 1.87 3.35
N LYS A 193 8.75 2.63 4.44
CA LYS A 193 8.67 2.10 5.80
C LYS A 193 7.44 1.23 5.99
N THR A 194 6.25 1.75 5.71
CA THR A 194 4.99 1.01 5.85
C THR A 194 4.93 -0.18 4.90
N PHE A 195 5.51 -0.06 3.70
CA PHE A 195 5.59 -1.17 2.77
C PHE A 195 6.48 -2.31 3.30
N ARG A 196 7.67 -1.98 3.81
CA ARG A 196 8.60 -2.96 4.41
C ARG A 196 8.02 -3.63 5.64
N GLU A 197 7.41 -2.88 6.54
CA GLU A 197 6.76 -3.43 7.74
C GLU A 197 5.70 -4.46 7.37
N LYS A 198 4.83 -4.14 6.41
CA LYS A 198 3.79 -5.05 5.92
C LYS A 198 4.35 -6.30 5.24
N ASP A 199 5.45 -6.17 4.51
CA ASP A 199 6.12 -7.29 3.87
C ASP A 199 6.78 -8.22 4.91
N HIS A 200 7.45 -7.64 5.91
CA HIS A 200 8.01 -8.38 7.05
C HIS A 200 6.94 -9.11 7.85
N GLU A 201 5.78 -8.50 8.09
CA GLU A 201 4.63 -9.16 8.73
C GLU A 201 4.14 -10.36 7.91
N SER A 202 4.01 -10.20 6.58
CA SER A 202 3.58 -11.30 5.72
C SER A 202 4.58 -12.45 5.70
N ALA A 203 5.87 -12.15 5.57
CA ALA A 203 6.94 -13.16 5.61
C ALA A 203 7.02 -13.86 6.98
N ARG A 204 6.83 -13.11 8.07
CA ARG A 204 6.76 -13.67 9.43
C ARG A 204 5.58 -14.64 9.58
N ASN A 205 4.40 -14.25 9.09
CA ASN A 205 3.21 -15.11 9.16
C ASN A 205 3.39 -16.39 8.33
N LEU A 206 4.01 -16.31 7.15
CA LEU A 206 4.38 -17.49 6.36
C LEU A 206 5.38 -18.39 7.09
N LYS A 207 6.40 -17.82 7.72
CA LYS A 207 7.38 -18.59 8.51
C LYS A 207 6.72 -19.32 9.69
N ILE A 208 5.77 -18.67 10.37
CA ILE A 208 5.00 -19.29 11.45
C ILE A 208 4.15 -20.43 10.90
N ALA A 209 3.39 -20.20 9.81
CA ALA A 209 2.55 -21.22 9.19
C ALA A 209 3.37 -22.45 8.73
N LEU A 210 4.53 -22.22 8.10
CA LEU A 210 5.43 -23.29 7.67
C LEU A 210 6.04 -24.06 8.85
N SER A 211 6.44 -23.36 9.91
CA SER A 211 6.93 -23.99 11.14
C SER A 211 5.90 -24.92 11.76
N ILE A 212 4.63 -24.49 11.82
CA ILE A 212 3.53 -25.32 12.31
C ILE A 212 3.30 -26.50 11.39
N ALA A 213 3.26 -26.29 10.07
CA ALA A 213 3.11 -27.37 9.11
C ALA A 213 4.23 -28.42 9.24
N GLN A 214 5.48 -27.99 9.46
CA GLN A 214 6.62 -28.88 9.71
C GLN A 214 6.48 -29.67 11.02
N GLN A 215 6.01 -29.05 12.09
CA GLN A 215 5.72 -29.72 13.36
C GLN A 215 4.56 -30.72 13.25
N CYS A 216 3.55 -30.42 12.43
CA CYS A 216 2.43 -31.33 12.17
C CYS A 216 2.80 -32.49 11.23
N LEU A 217 3.84 -32.35 10.40
CA LEU A 217 4.19 -33.31 9.35
C LEU A 217 4.43 -34.76 9.87
N PRO A 218 5.12 -35.01 11.00
CA PRO A 218 5.29 -36.35 11.55
C PRO A 218 3.98 -37.07 11.88
N HIS A 219 2.94 -36.31 12.24
CA HIS A 219 1.60 -36.81 12.58
C HIS A 219 0.73 -36.96 11.33
N LEU A 220 0.81 -36.00 10.41
CA LEU A 220 0.02 -35.99 9.17
C LEU A 220 0.52 -36.99 8.12
N ARG A 221 1.83 -37.29 8.08
CA ARG A 221 2.42 -38.22 7.09
C ARG A 221 1.95 -39.66 7.23
N ARG A 222 1.39 -40.03 8.39
CA ARG A 222 0.82 -41.36 8.66
C ARG A 222 -0.64 -41.48 8.20
N GLY A 223 -1.21 -40.39 7.65
CA GLY A 223 -2.61 -40.31 7.25
C GLY A 223 -3.52 -39.80 8.38
N LEU A 224 -4.81 -39.62 8.06
CA LEU A 224 -5.82 -39.05 8.97
C LEU A 224 -6.58 -40.11 9.78
N THR A 225 -5.97 -41.28 10.00
CA THR A 225 -6.61 -42.46 10.62
C THR A 225 -6.42 -42.52 12.13
N SER A 226 -5.27 -42.07 12.64
CA SER A 226 -4.92 -42.12 14.06
C SER A 226 -5.53 -40.95 14.83
N ARG A 227 -6.46 -41.23 15.76
CA ARG A 227 -7.03 -40.19 16.65
C ARG A 227 -5.96 -39.48 17.47
N GLN A 228 -4.93 -40.20 17.92
CA GLN A 228 -3.85 -39.66 18.74
C GLN A 228 -2.98 -38.67 17.94
N ASP A 229 -2.62 -39.01 16.69
CA ASP A 229 -1.86 -38.11 15.81
C ASP A 229 -2.68 -36.86 15.44
N MET A 230 -3.99 -36.98 15.25
CA MET A 230 -4.86 -35.84 15.00
C MET A 230 -5.01 -34.93 16.22
N ALA A 231 -5.09 -35.49 17.43
CA ALA A 231 -5.08 -34.72 18.67
C ALA A 231 -3.78 -33.92 18.84
N GLN A 232 -2.63 -34.56 18.61
CA GLN A 232 -1.33 -33.86 18.66
C GLN A 232 -1.21 -32.77 17.60
N THR A 233 -1.75 -32.99 16.39
CA THR A 233 -1.82 -31.96 15.34
C THR A 233 -2.65 -30.75 15.79
N VAL A 234 -3.80 -30.99 16.43
CA VAL A 234 -4.66 -29.93 16.98
C VAL A 234 -3.93 -29.14 18.06
N ASP A 235 -3.21 -29.81 18.97
CA ASP A 235 -2.44 -29.14 20.03
C ASP A 235 -1.31 -28.28 19.48
N ILE A 236 -0.59 -28.73 18.45
CA ILE A 236 0.46 -27.96 17.78
C ILE A 236 -0.13 -26.67 17.15
N ILE A 237 -1.29 -26.76 16.49
CA ILE A 237 -1.92 -25.58 15.86
C ILE A 237 -2.46 -24.61 16.91
N LEU A 238 -3.09 -25.12 17.98
CA LEU A 238 -3.62 -24.29 19.08
C LEU A 238 -2.52 -23.60 19.88
N SER A 239 -1.43 -24.32 20.19
CA SER A 239 -0.28 -23.76 20.90
C SER A 239 0.44 -22.67 20.10
N ALA A 240 0.31 -22.69 18.77
CA ALA A 240 0.82 -21.63 17.91
C ALA A 240 -0.05 -20.36 17.86
N GLY A 241 -1.25 -20.37 18.48
CA GLY A 241 -2.10 -19.18 18.64
C GLY A 241 -2.72 -18.64 17.35
N ILE A 242 -2.85 -19.46 16.30
CA ILE A 242 -3.43 -19.05 15.01
C ILE A 242 -4.95 -18.89 15.06
N GLY A 243 -5.61 -19.45 16.07
CA GLY A 243 -7.05 -19.31 16.28
C GLY A 243 -7.49 -19.76 17.66
N ASP A 244 -8.71 -19.38 18.01
CA ASP A 244 -9.31 -19.74 19.30
C ASP A 244 -9.85 -21.18 19.31
N GLU A 245 -10.03 -21.79 18.13
CA GLU A 245 -10.55 -23.15 17.99
C GLU A 245 -9.99 -23.82 16.72
N VAL A 246 -9.67 -25.11 16.81
CA VAL A 246 -9.15 -25.92 15.71
C VAL A 246 -9.96 -27.21 15.64
N ILE A 247 -10.42 -27.57 14.43
CA ILE A 247 -11.16 -28.81 14.17
C ILE A 247 -10.58 -29.48 12.92
N ILE A 248 -10.22 -30.75 13.03
CA ILE A 248 -9.80 -31.62 11.93
C ILE A 248 -10.95 -32.58 11.60
N THR A 249 -11.35 -32.66 10.32
CA THR A 249 -12.48 -33.48 9.87
C THR A 249 -12.14 -34.28 8.61
N ASN A 250 -12.89 -35.36 8.38
CA ASN A 250 -12.96 -36.06 7.08
C ASN A 250 -14.40 -35.96 6.54
N LYS A 251 -14.66 -36.52 5.35
CA LYS A 251 -15.96 -36.50 4.66
C LYS A 251 -17.12 -36.99 5.52
N ASP A 252 -16.86 -37.88 6.47
CA ASP A 252 -17.89 -38.60 7.22
C ASP A 252 -17.91 -38.23 8.72
N ARG A 253 -16.82 -37.72 9.30
CA ARG A 253 -16.71 -37.49 10.75
C ARG A 253 -15.65 -36.46 11.15
N VAL A 254 -15.80 -35.89 12.34
CA VAL A 254 -14.77 -35.10 13.03
C VAL A 254 -13.70 -36.04 13.59
N LEU A 255 -12.43 -35.73 13.35
CA LEU A 255 -11.29 -36.55 13.74
C LEU A 255 -10.65 -36.08 15.05
N ALA A 256 -10.52 -34.77 15.24
CA ALA A 256 -10.04 -34.14 16.47
C ALA A 256 -10.47 -32.67 16.50
N GLY A 257 -10.57 -32.08 17.69
CA GLY A 257 -10.78 -30.64 17.84
C GLY A 257 -10.58 -30.17 19.27
N ALA A 258 -10.14 -28.93 19.44
CA ALA A 258 -9.97 -28.28 20.74
C ALA A 258 -10.01 -26.74 20.59
N ALA A 259 -10.17 -26.04 21.72
CA ALA A 259 -10.26 -24.59 21.80
C ALA A 259 -9.27 -24.02 22.82
N SER A 260 -8.80 -22.79 22.58
CA SER A 260 -7.84 -22.09 23.43
C SER A 260 -8.49 -21.57 24.72
N PHE A 261 -7.80 -21.74 25.85
CA PHE A 261 -8.29 -21.40 27.20
C PHE A 261 -8.53 -19.90 27.45
N SER A 262 -8.01 -19.00 26.60
CA SER A 262 -8.08 -17.54 26.79
C SER A 262 -9.50 -16.96 26.77
N HIS A 263 -10.48 -17.66 26.17
CA HIS A 263 -11.90 -17.29 26.16
C HIS A 263 -12.76 -17.96 27.24
N MET A 264 -12.25 -18.96 27.98
CA MET A 264 -13.02 -19.63 29.05
C MET A 264 -13.18 -18.80 30.33
N ARG A 265 -12.54 -17.62 30.43
CA ARG A 265 -12.59 -16.78 31.65
C ARG A 265 -13.83 -15.87 31.75
N LYS A 266 -14.72 -15.81 30.75
CA LYS A 266 -15.97 -15.00 30.81
C LYS A 266 -17.26 -15.78 31.03
N LYS A 267 -17.23 -17.11 31.09
CA LYS A 267 -18.36 -17.92 31.55
C LYS A 267 -17.86 -18.98 32.52
N ARG A 268 -18.06 -18.74 33.82
CA ARG A 268 -18.08 -19.81 34.83
C ARG A 268 -19.11 -20.82 34.37
N THR A 269 -18.67 -21.99 33.94
CA THR A 269 -19.08 -23.33 34.38
C THR A 269 -18.53 -24.35 33.39
N THR A 270 -17.89 -25.40 33.94
CA THR A 270 -17.61 -26.69 33.30
C THR A 270 -16.86 -26.68 31.97
N VAL A 271 -15.63 -27.21 31.98
CA VAL A 271 -14.95 -27.72 30.79
C VAL A 271 -15.96 -28.56 30.00
N PRO A 272 -16.41 -28.17 28.80
CA PRO A 272 -17.13 -29.11 27.97
C PRO A 272 -16.07 -30.07 27.45
N HIS A 273 -15.91 -31.17 28.17
CA HIS A 273 -15.61 -32.41 27.49
C HIS A 273 -16.70 -32.51 26.41
N PHE A 274 -16.34 -32.38 25.15
CA PHE A 274 -17.24 -32.67 24.04
C PHE A 274 -17.03 -34.15 23.71
N PRO A 275 -17.70 -35.12 24.37
CA PRO A 275 -17.95 -36.38 23.72
C PRO A 275 -18.98 -36.05 22.64
N MET A 276 -18.53 -35.68 21.45
CA MET A 276 -19.43 -35.61 20.30
C MET A 276 -20.01 -37.01 20.10
N PRO A 277 -21.35 -37.20 20.15
CA PRO A 277 -21.96 -38.49 19.91
C PRO A 277 -21.57 -38.99 18.51
N PRO A 278 -21.36 -40.31 18.32
CA PRO A 278 -20.84 -40.87 17.07
C PRO A 278 -21.65 -40.49 15.81
N ASP A 279 -22.94 -40.16 15.98
CA ASP A 279 -23.90 -40.12 14.87
C ASP A 279 -24.61 -38.76 14.69
N PHE A 280 -23.94 -37.63 14.93
CA PHE A 280 -24.54 -36.31 14.70
C PHE A 280 -24.81 -36.08 13.20
N PRO A 281 -26.07 -35.95 12.73
CA PRO A 281 -26.38 -36.00 11.30
C PRO A 281 -26.19 -34.62 10.64
N TRP A 282 -25.27 -34.53 9.68
CA TRP A 282 -25.07 -33.34 8.84
C TRP A 282 -25.84 -33.47 7.52
N LYS A 283 -26.81 -32.58 7.24
CA LYS A 283 -27.46 -32.49 5.92
C LYS A 283 -26.65 -31.61 4.96
N ARG A 284 -26.24 -32.21 3.85
CA ARG A 284 -25.46 -31.58 2.76
C ARG A 284 -26.38 -30.76 1.85
N ASN A 285 -26.30 -29.43 1.88
CA ASN A 285 -27.04 -28.59 0.94
C ASN A 285 -26.32 -28.58 -0.44
N ARG A 286 -26.96 -29.12 -1.48
CA ARG A 286 -26.36 -29.33 -2.81
C ARG A 286 -26.60 -28.18 -3.80
N SER A 287 -27.31 -27.12 -3.43
CA SER A 287 -27.79 -26.09 -4.37
C SER A 287 -26.98 -24.78 -4.45
N SER A 288 -25.84 -24.63 -3.74
CA SER A 288 -25.03 -23.40 -3.78
C SER A 288 -23.79 -23.53 -4.70
N PRO A 289 -23.53 -22.59 -5.64
CA PRO A 289 -22.38 -22.68 -6.56
C PRO A 289 -21.02 -22.54 -5.87
N THR A 290 -21.01 -22.01 -4.64
CA THR A 290 -19.87 -22.11 -3.73
C THR A 290 -20.11 -23.29 -2.80
N ARG A 291 -19.19 -24.25 -2.76
CA ARG A 291 -19.20 -25.38 -1.81
C ARG A 291 -19.08 -24.82 -0.38
N LYS A 292 -20.19 -24.39 0.22
CA LYS A 292 -20.28 -23.93 1.61
C LYS A 292 -20.98 -25.00 2.43
N ILE A 293 -20.34 -25.43 3.51
CA ILE A 293 -20.98 -26.23 4.56
C ILE A 293 -21.69 -25.24 5.48
N GLN A 294 -23.02 -25.24 5.45
CA GLN A 294 -23.85 -24.33 6.24
C GLN A 294 -24.34 -25.08 7.48
N ALA A 295 -23.91 -24.65 8.67
CA ALA A 295 -24.55 -25.07 9.92
C ALA A 295 -25.91 -24.36 10.03
N VAL A 296 -26.99 -25.13 10.08
CA VAL A 296 -28.35 -24.60 10.34
C VAL A 296 -28.45 -24.28 11.84
N PRO A 297 -28.86 -23.07 12.22
CA PRO A 297 -28.98 -22.72 13.63
C PRO A 297 -30.31 -23.25 14.19
N SER A 298 -30.26 -24.03 15.27
CA SER A 298 -31.37 -24.10 16.21
C SER A 298 -31.26 -22.90 17.15
N SER A 299 -32.05 -21.87 16.85
CA SER A 299 -32.51 -20.78 17.73
C SER A 299 -31.65 -20.43 18.96
N MET A 300 -30.80 -19.40 18.84
CA MET A 300 -30.74 -18.21 19.70
C MET A 300 -29.38 -17.52 19.63
N GLY A 301 -29.41 -16.18 19.49
CA GLY A 301 -28.37 -15.27 19.98
C GLY A 301 -27.07 -15.23 19.17
N GLY A 302 -26.96 -14.24 18.29
CA GLY A 302 -25.85 -14.11 17.34
C GLY A 302 -24.45 -13.98 17.93
N GLN A 303 -23.48 -14.56 17.24
CA GLN A 303 -22.08 -14.11 17.19
C GLN A 303 -21.48 -14.39 15.81
N ARG A 304 -20.60 -13.48 15.38
CA ARG A 304 -20.01 -13.37 14.03
C ARG A 304 -19.01 -14.51 13.76
N LYS A 305 -19.17 -15.21 12.64
CA LYS A 305 -18.20 -16.17 12.10
C LYS A 305 -17.10 -15.43 11.32
N ILE A 306 -15.83 -15.70 11.61
CA ILE A 306 -14.70 -15.34 10.75
C ILE A 306 -14.23 -16.62 10.06
N GLN A 307 -14.39 -16.66 8.74
CA GLN A 307 -13.96 -17.75 7.87
C GLN A 307 -12.63 -17.34 7.22
N LEU A 308 -11.52 -17.95 7.62
CA LEU A 308 -10.23 -17.78 6.94
C LEU A 308 -10.24 -18.63 5.66
N LEU A 309 -10.44 -17.97 4.52
CA LEU A 309 -10.08 -18.51 3.21
C LEU A 309 -8.57 -18.29 2.98
N PRO A 310 -7.86 -19.23 2.34
CA PRO A 310 -6.49 -18.97 1.90
C PRO A 310 -6.51 -17.87 0.82
N PRO A 311 -5.46 -17.02 0.73
CA PRO A 311 -5.40 -16.00 -0.29
C PRO A 311 -5.14 -16.66 -1.66
N LEU A 312 -6.00 -16.35 -2.63
CA LEU A 312 -5.68 -16.35 -4.06
C LEU A 312 -5.15 -14.96 -4.43
#